data_AF-A0A3D0CXL2-F1
#
_entry.id   AF-A0A3D0CXL2-F1
#
_cell.length_a   1.000
_cell.length_b   1.000
_cell.length_c   1.000
_cell.angle_alpha   90.00
_cell.angle_beta   90.00
_cell.angle_gamma   90.00
#
_symmetry.space_group_name_H-M   'P 1'
#
loop_
_entity.id
_entity.type
_entity.pdbx_description
1 polymer ?
#
loop_
_entity_poly.entity_id
_entity_poly.type
_entity_poly.pdbx_seq_one_letter_code
_entity_poly.pdbx_strand_id
1 'polypeptide(L)'
;MRPGGRFLLVDSVAPSDPELAAFLNQLETRRDLTHQRTLPADTWLAMFYAAGLPPLGYEYFPRHHDLDDWLARAQTPPPAQAEVRAML
;
A
#
# COMPACT_ATOMS: atom_id res chain seq x y z
N MET A 1 -19.89 3.61 -12.64
CA MET A 1 -20.79 3.43 -11.48
C MET A 1 -22.21 3.84 -11.85
N ARG A 2 -23.23 3.26 -11.22
CA ARG A 2 -24.61 3.78 -11.37
C ARG A 2 -24.71 5.15 -10.70
N PRO A 3 -25.55 6.08 -11.21
CA PRO A 3 -25.86 7.33 -10.52
C PRO A 3 -26.27 7.07 -9.07
N GLY A 4 -25.70 7.84 -8.12
CA GLY A 4 -25.95 7.69 -6.68
C GLY A 4 -25.22 6.53 -5.99
N GLY A 5 -24.44 5.72 -6.72
CA GLY A 5 -23.62 4.68 -6.12
C GLY A 5 -22.46 5.22 -5.27
N ARG A 6 -22.02 4.45 -4.28
CA ARG A 6 -20.83 4.76 -3.47
C ARG A 6 -19.66 3.88 -3.91
N PHE A 7 -18.48 4.48 -3.97
CA PHE A 7 -17.22 3.76 -4.13
C PHE A 7 -16.49 3.73 -2.79
N LEU A 8 -16.01 2.56 -2.39
CA LEU A 8 -15.17 2.40 -1.20
C LEU A 8 -13.85 1.80 -1.65
N LEU A 9 -12.75 2.44 -1.25
CA LEU A 9 -11.39 1.95 -1.44
C LEU A 9 -10.77 1.70 -0.08
N VAL A 10 -10.20 0.51 0.09
CA VAL A 10 -9.37 0.17 1.26
C VAL A 10 -8.05 -0.35 0.71
N ASP A 11 -6.98 0.37 1.01
CA ASP A 11 -5.64 0.01 0.58
C ASP A 11 -4.61 0.48 1.61
N SER A 12 -3.41 -0.06 1.55
CA SER A 12 -2.26 0.53 2.22
C SER A 12 -1.90 1.86 1.55
N VAL A 13 -1.41 2.83 2.33
CA VAL A 13 -0.93 4.12 1.81
C VAL A 13 0.53 4.32 2.15
N ALA A 14 1.29 4.86 1.19
CA ALA A 14 2.69 5.16 1.38
C ALA A 14 2.85 6.47 2.19
N PRO A 15 3.97 6.62 2.94
CA PRO A 15 4.34 7.90 3.54
C PRO A 15 4.41 9.03 2.50
N SER A 16 4.22 10.27 2.95
CA SER A 16 4.42 11.46 2.10
C SER A 16 5.89 11.77 1.84
N ASP A 17 6.79 11.28 2.71
CA ASP A 17 8.22 11.35 2.49
C ASP A 17 8.62 10.43 1.32
N PRO A 18 9.25 10.97 0.25
CA PRO A 18 9.57 10.19 -0.95
C PRO A 18 10.57 9.06 -0.72
N GLU A 19 11.52 9.22 0.20
CA GLU A 19 12.52 8.20 0.51
C GLU A 19 11.86 7.04 1.27
N LEU A 20 11.03 7.34 2.26
CA LEU A 20 10.26 6.33 2.97
C LEU A 20 9.23 5.62 2.07
N ALA A 21 8.59 6.36 1.15
CA ALA A 21 7.68 5.77 0.17
C ALA A 21 8.41 4.82 -0.79
N ALA A 22 9.60 5.19 -1.25
CA ALA A 22 10.43 4.34 -2.10
C ALA A 22 10.89 3.09 -1.35
N PHE A 23 11.34 3.25 -0.11
CA PHE A 23 11.72 2.15 0.77
C PHE A 23 10.57 1.15 0.97
N LEU A 24 9.39 1.63 1.36
CA LEU A 24 8.20 0.79 1.58
C LEU A 24 7.84 -0.01 0.32
N ASN A 25 7.83 0.65 -0.85
CA ASN A 25 7.49 -0.02 -2.09
C ASN A 25 8.54 -1.07 -2.49
N GLN A 26 9.83 -0.81 -2.27
CA GLN A 26 10.88 -1.80 -2.49
C GLN A 26 10.71 -3.00 -1.55
N LEU A 27 10.41 -2.76 -0.27
CA LEU A 27 10.17 -3.79 0.73
C LEU A 27 8.98 -4.69 0.34
N GLU A 28 7.84 -4.09 -0.04
CA GLU A 28 6.65 -4.82 -0.50
C GLU A 28 6.92 -5.61 -1.79
N THR A 29 7.63 -5.04 -2.77
CA THR A 29 8.02 -5.77 -4.00
C THR A 29 8.90 -6.98 -3.70
N ARG A 30 9.83 -6.90 -2.74
CA ARG A 30 10.65 -8.07 -2.36
C ARG A 30 9.84 -9.13 -1.64
N ARG A 31 8.87 -8.72 -0.84
CA ARG A 31 7.94 -9.63 -0.17
C ARG A 31 6.99 -10.33 -1.16
N ASP A 32 6.44 -9.58 -2.12
CA ASP A 32 5.48 -10.06 -3.12
C ASP A 32 5.77 -9.44 -4.50
N LEU A 33 6.19 -10.27 -5.45
CA LEU A 33 6.54 -9.83 -6.81
C LEU A 33 5.34 -9.33 -7.63
N THR A 34 4.11 -9.59 -7.17
CA THR A 34 2.91 -9.05 -7.81
C THR A 34 2.60 -7.62 -7.38
N HIS A 35 3.27 -7.12 -6.33
CA HIS A 35 3.12 -5.77 -5.85
C HIS A 35 3.43 -4.76 -6.97
N GLN A 36 2.50 -3.83 -7.17
CA GLN A 36 2.66 -2.74 -8.13
C GLN A 36 3.22 -1.51 -7.43
N ARG A 37 2.36 -0.80 -6.71
CA ARG A 37 2.74 0.41 -5.98
C ARG A 37 1.71 0.74 -4.92
N THR A 38 2.19 0.95 -3.70
CA THR A 38 1.46 1.64 -2.64
C THR A 38 1.55 3.15 -2.93
N LEU A 39 0.41 3.77 -3.21
CA LEU A 39 0.34 5.21 -3.46
C LEU A 39 0.20 5.99 -2.14
N PRO A 40 0.73 7.22 -2.06
CA PRO A 40 0.39 8.09 -0.94
C PRO A 40 -1.08 8.54 -1.03
N ALA A 41 -1.66 8.90 0.12
CA ALA A 41 -3.09 9.22 0.20
C ALA A 41 -3.48 10.43 -0.68
N ASP A 42 -2.60 11.43 -0.81
CA ASP A 42 -2.84 12.61 -1.64
C ASP A 42 -3.05 12.27 -3.13
N THR A 43 -2.33 11.26 -3.62
CA THR A 43 -2.40 10.78 -4.99
C THR A 43 -3.74 10.09 -5.22
N TRP A 44 -4.20 9.26 -4.29
CA TRP A 44 -5.54 8.70 -4.34
C TRP A 44 -6.63 9.78 -4.34
N LEU A 45 -6.54 10.76 -3.44
CA LEU A 45 -7.49 11.87 -3.36
C LEU A 45 -7.54 12.65 -4.70
N ALA A 46 -6.37 12.98 -5.26
CA ALA A 46 -6.28 13.66 -6.54
C ALA A 46 -6.91 12.85 -7.70
N MET A 47 -6.68 11.54 -7.75
CA MET A 47 -7.29 10.65 -8.74
C MET A 47 -8.82 10.62 -8.63
N PHE A 48 -9.35 10.59 -7.41
CA PHE A 48 -10.80 10.65 -7.18
C PHE A 48 -11.43 11.97 -7.66
N TYR A 49 -10.81 13.10 -7.36
CA TYR A 49 -11.25 14.40 -7.88
C TYR A 49 -11.20 14.44 -9.41
N ALA A 50 -10.10 13.99 -10.02
CA ALA A 50 -9.95 13.95 -11.48
C ALA A 50 -10.98 13.02 -12.15
N ALA A 51 -11.42 11.97 -11.48
CA ALA A 51 -12.44 11.04 -11.96
C ALA A 51 -13.89 11.54 -11.76
N GLY A 52 -14.10 12.73 -11.19
CA GLY A 52 -15.44 13.25 -10.88
C GLY A 52 -16.13 12.53 -9.71
N LEU A 53 -15.34 11.92 -8.83
CA LEU A 53 -15.80 11.16 -7.65
C LEU A 53 -15.20 11.77 -6.37
N PRO A 54 -15.54 13.03 -6.00
CA PRO A 54 -14.95 13.68 -4.83
C PRO A 54 -15.18 12.82 -3.56
N PRO A 55 -14.13 12.53 -2.78
CA PRO A 55 -14.27 11.72 -1.57
C PRO A 55 -15.22 12.38 -0.56
N LEU A 56 -16.14 11.59 0.01
CA LEU A 56 -17.02 12.05 1.09
C LEU A 56 -16.32 12.01 2.47
N GLY A 57 -15.23 11.24 2.56
CA GLY A 57 -14.40 11.09 3.74
C GLY A 57 -13.25 10.12 3.44
N TYR A 58 -12.20 10.21 4.23
CA TYR A 58 -11.11 9.23 4.26
C TYR A 58 -10.64 9.08 5.70
N GLU A 59 -10.24 7.87 6.07
CA GLU A 59 -9.75 7.56 7.40
C GLU A 59 -8.46 6.75 7.27
N TYR A 60 -7.54 6.95 8.20
CA TYR A 60 -6.29 6.22 8.28
C TYR A 60 -6.26 5.41 9.56
N PHE A 61 -5.78 4.17 9.46
CA PHE A 61 -5.61 3.29 10.60
C PHE A 61 -4.20 2.68 10.56
N PRO A 62 -3.40 2.84 11.63
CA PRO A 62 -2.12 2.16 11.70
C PRO A 62 -2.34 0.65 11.76
N ARG A 63 -1.53 -0.10 10.99
CA ARG A 63 -1.45 -1.55 11.10
C ARG A 63 -0.04 -1.95 11.46
N HIS A 64 0.07 -2.75 12.51
CA HIS A 64 1.30 -3.41 12.88
C HIS A 64 1.27 -4.82 12.29
N HIS A 65 2.39 -5.22 11.70
CA HIS A 65 2.55 -6.55 11.13
C HIS A 65 3.67 -7.26 11.88
N ASP A 66 3.39 -8.47 12.37
CA ASP A 66 4.45 -9.40 12.69
C ASP A 66 5.17 -9.79 11.39
N LEU A 67 6.50 -9.68 11.38
CA LEU A 67 7.29 -9.83 10.17
C LEU A 67 7.20 -11.25 9.61
N ASP A 68 7.23 -12.27 10.47
CA ASP A 68 7.22 -13.66 10.07
C ASP A 68 5.85 -14.04 9.50
N ASP A 69 4.78 -13.63 10.17
CA ASP A 69 3.40 -13.83 9.69
C ASP A 69 3.13 -13.05 8.40
N TRP A 70 3.71 -11.86 8.23
CA TRP A 70 3.54 -11.03 7.04
C TRP A 70 4.25 -11.61 5.81
N LEU A 71 5.46 -12.16 6.00
CA LEU A 71 6.20 -12.91 4.97
C LEU A 71 5.49 -14.23 4.63
N ALA A 72 5.05 -14.99 5.64
CA ALA A 72 4.38 -16.27 5.45
C ALA A 72 3.07 -16.13 4.66
N ARG A 73 2.26 -15.10 4.95
CA ARG A 73 0.99 -14.84 4.23
C ARG A 73 1.18 -14.55 2.75
N ALA A 74 2.30 -13.94 2.36
CA ALA A 74 2.63 -13.68 0.96
C ALA A 74 3.37 -14.87 0.29
N GLN A 75 3.61 -15.96 1.04
CA GLN A 75 4.42 -17.09 0.59
C GLN A 75 5.80 -16.66 0.07
N THR A 76 6.38 -15.62 0.68
CA THR A 76 7.67 -15.06 0.26
C THR A 76 8.75 -16.15 0.31
N PRO A 77 9.49 -16.40 -0.78
CA PRO A 77 10.48 -17.48 -0.81
C PRO A 77 11.67 -17.18 0.12
N PRO A 78 12.35 -18.19 0.68
CA PRO A 78 13.39 -17.99 1.70
C PRO A 78 14.51 -16.99 1.34
N PRO A 79 15.02 -16.95 0.09
CA PRO A 79 16.00 -15.94 -0.30
C PRO A 79 15.46 -14.50 -0.16
N ALA A 80 14.21 -14.26 -0.59
CA ALA A 80 13.58 -12.96 -0.49
C ALA A 80 13.22 -12.58 0.96
N GLN A 81 12.89 -13.56 1.81
CA GLN A 81 12.74 -13.31 3.25
C GLN A 81 14.04 -12.78 3.87
N ALA A 82 15.19 -13.34 3.48
CA ALA A 82 16.50 -12.86 3.95
C ALA A 82 16.80 -11.44 3.45
N GLU A 83 16.46 -11.13 2.19
CA GLU A 83 16.57 -9.76 1.65
C GLU A 83 15.71 -8.76 2.42
N VAL A 84 14.43 -9.07 2.64
CA VAL A 84 13.52 -8.21 3.42
C VAL A 84 14.06 -7.96 4.83
N ARG A 85 14.55 -8.99 5.52
CA ARG A 85 15.12 -8.85 6.86
C ARG A 85 16.37 -7.98 6.89
N ALA A 86 17.18 -7.98 5.84
CA ALA A 86 18.38 -7.16 5.74
C ALA A 86 18.07 -5.66 5.47
N MET A 87 16.84 -5.34 5.06
CA MET A 87 16.40 -3.96 4.83
C MET A 87 15.88 -3.26 6.10
N LEU A 88 15.58 -4.02 7.16
CA LEU A 88 14.99 -3.54 8.42
C LEU A 88 16.04 -3.42 9.52
#